data_AF-A0A6J4MKJ0-F1
#
_entry.id   AF-A0A6J4MKJ0-F1
#
_cell.length_a   1.000
_cell.length_b   1.000
_cell.length_c   1.000
_cell.angle_alpha   90.00
_cell.angle_beta   90.00
_cell.angle_gamma   90.00
#
_symmetry.space_group_name_H-M   'P 1'
#
loop_
_entity.id
_entity.type
_entity.pdbx_description
1 polymer ?
#
loop_
_entity_poly.entity_id
_entity_poly.type
_entity_poly.pdbx_seq_one_letter_code
_entity_poly.pdbx_strand_id
1 'polypeptide(L)'
;MAGELERMRPLDDVLRSAAAADPDVAAARHEQNDVQRHRAMTTVVGWVAARGSLRDGLDVATAADLIWTLTSPEVHHMLLETRGWSRSQYEVWLRDMLEHALLGEAGGLPR
;
A
#
# COMPACT_ATOMS: atom_id res chain seq x y z
N MET A 1 9.83 5.62 9.82
CA MET A 1 8.62 5.01 9.24
C MET A 1 8.09 3.82 10.05
N ALA A 2 8.91 2.89 10.56
CA ALA A 2 8.43 1.74 11.36
C ALA A 2 7.82 2.11 12.73
N GLY A 3 8.38 3.10 13.44
CA GLY A 3 7.93 3.49 14.79
C GLY A 3 6.60 4.27 14.88
N GLU A 4 6.01 4.63 13.74
CA GLU A 4 4.73 5.34 13.68
C GLU A 4 3.56 4.37 13.45
N LEU A 5 3.77 3.37 12.59
CA LEU A 5 2.88 2.22 12.44
C LEU A 5 2.72 1.44 13.75
N GLU A 6 3.80 1.33 14.54
CA GLU A 6 3.83 0.59 15.79
C GLU A 6 3.02 1.26 16.93
N ARG A 7 2.96 2.60 16.94
CA ARG A 7 2.14 3.40 17.89
C ARG A 7 0.66 3.42 17.53
N MET A 8 0.32 3.27 16.26
CA MET A 8 -1.06 3.25 15.78
C MET A 8 -1.72 1.87 15.90
N ARG A 9 -0.96 0.77 15.97
CA ARG A 9 -1.50 -0.59 16.12
C ARG A 9 -2.56 -0.74 17.21
N PRO A 10 -2.36 -0.27 18.47
CA PRO A 10 -3.36 -0.50 19.52
C PRO A 10 -4.67 0.25 19.26
N LEU A 11 -4.57 1.47 18.69
CA LEU A 11 -5.74 2.24 18.31
C LEU A 11 -6.44 1.60 17.12
N ASP A 12 -5.69 1.08 16.16
CA ASP A 12 -6.23 0.46 14.95
C ASP A 12 -6.86 -0.92 15.24
N ASP A 13 -6.33 -1.66 16.23
CA ASP A 13 -6.93 -2.91 16.72
C ASP A 13 -8.20 -2.64 17.55
N VAL A 14 -8.21 -1.60 18.39
CA VAL A 14 -9.43 -1.16 19.11
C VAL A 14 -10.50 -0.73 18.12
N LEU A 15 -10.12 0.05 17.10
CA LEU A 15 -11.05 0.48 16.07
C LEU A 15 -11.49 -0.70 15.19
N ARG A 16 -10.63 -1.69 14.90
CA ARG A 16 -10.99 -2.94 14.19
C ARG A 16 -12.00 -3.77 14.98
N SER A 17 -11.81 -3.86 16.28
CA SER A 17 -12.75 -4.52 17.20
C SER A 17 -14.10 -3.80 17.25
N ALA A 18 -14.09 -2.46 17.29
CA ALA A 18 -15.30 -1.64 17.23
C ALA A 18 -16.01 -1.74 15.86
N ALA A 19 -15.25 -1.75 14.77
CA ALA A 19 -15.74 -1.94 13.40
C ALA A 19 -16.37 -3.32 13.17
N ALA A 20 -15.93 -4.35 13.89
CA ALA A 20 -16.56 -5.67 13.85
C ALA A 20 -17.93 -5.71 14.56
N ALA A 21 -18.21 -4.71 15.41
CA ALA A 21 -19.46 -4.59 16.17
C ALA A 21 -20.42 -3.52 15.62
N ASP A 22 -19.91 -2.54 14.88
CA ASP A 22 -20.67 -1.43 14.31
C ASP A 22 -20.23 -1.13 12.84
N PRO A 23 -21.08 -1.44 11.84
CA PRO A 23 -20.78 -1.23 10.43
C PRO A 23 -20.54 0.22 10.02
N ASP A 24 -21.15 1.20 10.71
CA ASP A 24 -21.05 2.62 10.34
C ASP A 24 -19.72 3.21 10.83
N VAL A 25 -19.23 2.74 11.99
CA VAL A 25 -17.90 3.07 12.52
C VAL A 25 -16.80 2.41 11.68
N ALA A 26 -17.05 1.19 11.18
CA ALA A 26 -16.18 0.53 10.22
C ALA A 26 -16.05 1.33 8.93
N ALA A 27 -17.17 1.74 8.35
CA ALA A 27 -17.24 2.47 7.09
C ALA A 27 -16.56 3.85 7.21
N ALA A 28 -16.87 4.62 8.25
CA ALA A 28 -16.29 5.96 8.44
C ALA A 28 -14.76 5.91 8.66
N ARG A 29 -14.26 4.93 9.41
CA ARG A 29 -12.81 4.75 9.58
C ARG A 29 -12.14 4.32 8.29
N HIS A 30 -12.75 3.38 7.56
CA HIS A 30 -12.19 2.88 6.32
C HIS A 30 -12.11 4.01 5.30
N GLU A 31 -13.20 4.76 5.11
CA GLU A 31 -13.28 5.88 4.16
C GLU A 31 -12.27 7.00 4.50
N GLN A 32 -12.19 7.41 5.77
CA GLN A 32 -11.27 8.48 6.17
C GLN A 32 -9.80 8.04 6.14
N ASN A 33 -9.50 6.79 6.50
CA ASN A 33 -8.16 6.23 6.36
C ASN A 33 -7.78 6.09 4.88
N ASP A 34 -8.71 5.63 4.04
CA ASP A 34 -8.48 5.39 2.62
C ASP A 34 -8.19 6.66 1.84
N VAL A 35 -8.94 7.74 2.08
CA VAL A 35 -8.70 9.04 1.43
C VAL A 35 -7.33 9.60 1.83
N GLN A 36 -6.98 9.54 3.12
CA GLN A 36 -5.69 10.06 3.59
C GLN A 36 -4.52 9.20 3.11
N ARG A 37 -4.70 7.88 3.12
CA ARG A 37 -3.68 6.92 2.65
C ARG A 37 -3.47 7.09 1.15
N HIS A 38 -4.53 7.25 0.36
CA HIS A 38 -4.44 7.51 -1.08
C HIS A 38 -3.69 8.81 -1.39
N ARG A 39 -4.00 9.90 -0.68
CA ARG A 39 -3.26 11.16 -0.77
C ARG A 39 -1.78 11.01 -0.43
N ALA A 40 -1.47 10.23 0.61
CA ALA A 40 -0.09 9.91 0.95
C ALA A 40 0.60 9.12 -0.17
N MET A 41 -0.09 8.16 -0.81
CA MET A 41 0.46 7.41 -1.94
C MET A 41 0.72 8.32 -3.16
N THR A 42 -0.15 9.29 -3.41
CA THR A 42 0.07 10.31 -4.46
C THR A 42 1.36 11.11 -4.20
N THR A 43 1.63 11.46 -2.94
CA THR A 43 2.88 12.15 -2.56
C THR A 43 4.10 11.24 -2.75
N VAL A 44 4.00 9.96 -2.38
CA VAL A 44 5.07 8.97 -2.59
C VAL A 44 5.40 8.82 -4.07
N VAL A 45 4.39 8.68 -4.93
CA VAL A 45 4.59 8.61 -6.38
C VAL A 45 5.25 9.87 -6.92
N GLY A 46 4.85 11.05 -6.42
CA GLY A 46 5.51 12.31 -6.76
C GLY A 46 7.02 12.29 -6.47
N TRP A 47 7.43 11.71 -5.34
CA TRP A 47 8.86 11.54 -5.04
C TRP A 47 9.56 10.52 -5.92
N VAL A 48 8.89 9.43 -6.29
CA VAL A 48 9.42 8.43 -7.22
C VAL A 48 9.65 9.06 -8.59
N ALA A 49 8.64 9.74 -9.14
CA ALA A 49 8.72 10.42 -10.42
C ALA A 49 9.77 11.56 -10.45
N ALA A 50 10.05 12.18 -9.30
CA ALA A 50 11.09 13.21 -9.20
C ALA A 50 12.52 12.63 -9.17
N ARG A 51 12.68 11.34 -8.83
CA ARG A 51 13.99 10.67 -8.65
C ARG A 51 14.30 9.63 -9.73
N GLY A 52 13.31 9.26 -10.54
CA GLY A 52 13.42 8.33 -11.65
C GLY A 52 12.16 8.35 -12.50
N SER A 53 12.14 7.59 -13.59
CA SER A 53 10.96 7.48 -14.45
C SER A 53 10.00 6.41 -13.91
N LEU A 54 8.72 6.77 -13.82
CA LEU A 54 7.67 5.76 -13.80
C LEU A 54 7.72 4.96 -15.11
N ARG A 55 7.17 3.74 -15.07
CA ARG A 55 6.98 2.90 -16.25
C ARG A 55 6.32 3.70 -17.38
N ASP A 56 6.76 3.47 -18.61
CA ASP A 56 6.20 4.17 -19.78
C ASP A 56 4.68 3.99 -19.85
N GLY A 57 3.99 5.11 -20.08
CA GLY A 57 2.53 5.16 -20.12
C GLY A 57 1.83 5.12 -18.75
N LEU A 58 2.58 5.11 -17.64
CA LEU A 58 2.00 5.18 -16.30
C LEU A 58 2.00 6.61 -15.76
N ASP A 59 0.80 7.16 -15.55
CA ASP A 59 0.64 8.45 -14.89
C ASP A 59 0.68 8.34 -13.36
N VAL A 60 0.82 9.50 -12.71
CA VAL A 60 0.96 9.60 -11.26
C VAL A 60 -0.29 9.11 -10.51
N ALA A 61 -1.48 9.36 -11.05
CA ALA A 61 -2.74 8.97 -10.42
C ALA A 61 -2.89 7.46 -10.41
N THR A 62 -2.68 6.82 -11.56
CA THR A 62 -2.72 5.37 -11.72
C THR A 62 -1.63 4.70 -10.88
N ALA A 63 -0.42 5.26 -10.84
CA ALA A 63 0.63 4.77 -9.95
C ALA A 63 0.20 4.85 -8.47
N ALA A 64 -0.47 5.92 -8.05
CA ALA A 64 -0.94 6.07 -6.68
C ALA A 64 -2.02 5.03 -6.34
N ASP A 65 -2.94 4.75 -7.27
CA ASP A 65 -3.97 3.70 -7.13
C ASP A 65 -3.33 2.32 -6.96
N LEU A 66 -2.27 2.03 -7.72
CA LEU A 66 -1.54 0.76 -7.62
C LEU A 66 -0.87 0.58 -6.26
N ILE A 67 -0.15 1.61 -5.77
CA ILE A 67 0.46 1.56 -4.43
C ILE A 67 -0.62 1.45 -3.37
N TRP A 68 -1.68 2.25 -3.47
CA TRP A 68 -2.78 2.24 -2.51
C TRP A 68 -3.42 0.86 -2.43
N THR A 69 -3.68 0.21 -3.56
CA THR A 69 -4.26 -1.14 -3.62
C THR A 69 -3.32 -2.19 -3.02
N LEU A 70 -2.06 -2.24 -3.47
CA LEU A 70 -1.11 -3.28 -3.07
C LEU A 70 -0.70 -3.18 -1.60
N THR A 71 -0.78 -1.98 -1.01
CA THR A 71 -0.47 -1.75 0.41
C THR A 71 -1.71 -1.71 1.30
N SER A 72 -2.86 -2.13 0.79
CA SER A 72 -4.12 -2.13 1.54
C SER A 72 -4.12 -3.14 2.70
N PRO A 73 -4.81 -2.83 3.81
CA PRO A 73 -5.03 -3.79 4.89
C PRO A 73 -5.64 -5.11 4.43
N GLU A 74 -6.50 -5.07 3.40
CA GLU A 74 -7.19 -6.22 2.84
C GLU A 74 -6.21 -7.18 2.15
N VAL A 75 -5.28 -6.65 1.32
CA VAL A 75 -4.23 -7.44 0.67
C VAL A 75 -3.30 -8.05 1.72
N HIS A 76 -2.93 -7.27 2.74
CA HIS A 76 -2.13 -7.77 3.86
C HIS A 76 -2.84 -8.93 4.59
N HIS A 77 -4.11 -8.76 4.97
CA HIS A 77 -4.90 -9.78 5.67
C HIS A 77 -5.08 -11.04 4.81
N MET A 78 -5.38 -10.87 3.53
CA MET A 78 -5.54 -11.99 2.60
C MET A 78 -4.25 -12.82 2.52
N LEU A 79 -3.08 -12.19 2.38
CA LEU A 79 -1.83 -12.93 2.20
C LEU A 79 -1.28 -13.53 3.49
N LEU A 80 -1.23 -12.77 4.60
CA LEU A 80 -0.67 -13.28 5.86
C LEU A 80 -1.64 -14.20 6.59
N GLU A 81 -2.88 -13.76 6.82
CA GLU A 81 -3.82 -14.48 7.67
C GLU A 81 -4.57 -15.57 6.89
N THR A 82 -5.04 -15.25 5.68
CA THR A 82 -5.86 -16.22 4.92
C THR A 82 -5.01 -17.21 4.13
N ARG A 83 -3.90 -16.76 3.51
CA ARG A 83 -3.00 -17.63 2.74
C ARG A 83 -1.80 -18.13 3.54
N GLY A 84 -1.64 -17.69 4.79
CA GLY A 84 -0.62 -18.21 5.72
C GLY A 84 0.81 -17.81 5.34
N TRP A 85 0.98 -16.72 4.60
CA TRP A 85 2.32 -16.26 4.23
C TRP A 85 3.07 -15.76 5.47
N SER A 86 4.37 -16.02 5.50
CA SER A 86 5.24 -15.33 6.45
C SER A 86 5.33 -13.84 6.09
N ARG A 87 5.62 -13.02 7.09
CA ARG A 87 5.91 -11.58 6.89
C ARG A 87 7.03 -11.37 5.85
N SER A 88 8.07 -12.20 5.85
CA SER A 88 9.17 -12.08 4.90
C SER A 88 8.74 -12.37 3.46
N GLN A 89 7.88 -13.38 3.25
CA GLN A 89 7.32 -13.68 1.94
C GLN A 89 6.47 -12.51 1.41
N TYR A 90 5.64 -11.93 2.27
CA TYR A 90 4.83 -10.76 1.93
C TYR A 90 5.69 -9.54 1.57
N GLU A 91 6.73 -9.24 2.36
CA GLU A 91 7.59 -8.08 2.11
C GLU A 91 8.42 -8.21 0.82
N VAL A 92 8.88 -9.42 0.48
CA VAL A 92 9.55 -9.69 -0.80
C VAL A 92 8.57 -9.50 -1.95
N TRP A 93 7.41 -10.16 -1.89
CA TRP A 93 6.40 -10.08 -2.93
C TRP A 93 5.89 -8.65 -3.16
N LEU A 94 5.58 -7.92 -2.09
CA LEU A 94 5.04 -6.56 -2.20
C LEU A 94 6.04 -5.64 -2.88
N ARG A 95 7.33 -5.78 -2.56
CA ARG A 95 8.41 -5.05 -3.22
C ARG A 95 8.47 -5.37 -4.71
N ASP A 96 8.53 -6.65 -5.06
CA ASP A 96 8.65 -7.09 -6.45
C ASP A 96 7.45 -6.61 -7.29
N MET A 97 6.24 -6.68 -6.71
CA MET A 97 5.03 -6.19 -7.37
C MET A 97 5.03 -4.67 -7.55
N LEU A 98 5.47 -3.91 -6.55
CA LEU A 98 5.56 -2.45 -6.65
C LEU A 98 6.64 -2.03 -7.65
N GLU A 99 7.81 -2.68 -7.65
CA GLU A 99 8.87 -2.42 -8.62
C GLU A 99 8.37 -2.69 -10.04
N HIS A 100 7.76 -3.85 -10.30
CA HIS A 100 7.25 -4.19 -11.62
C HIS A 100 6.09 -3.30 -12.08
N ALA A 101 5.20 -2.92 -11.17
CA ALA A 101 4.05 -2.09 -11.50
C ALA A 101 4.43 -0.64 -11.80
N LEU A 102 5.41 -0.10 -11.07
CA LEU A 102 5.73 1.33 -11.06
C LEU A 102 6.94 1.69 -11.90
N LEU A 103 7.93 0.81 -12.02
CA LEU A 103 9.20 1.10 -12.67
C LEU A 103 9.22 0.46 -14.06
N GLY A 104 9.68 1.21 -15.05
CA GLY A 104 9.98 0.64 -16.36
C GLY A 104 11.20 -0.27 -16.27
N GLU A 105 11.35 -1.17 -17.24
CA GLU A 105 12.64 -1.83 -17.47
C GLU A 105 13.71 -0.73 -17.55
N ALA A 106 14.67 -0.74 -16.63
CA ALA A 106 15.79 0.19 -16.69
C ALA A 106 16.37 0.08 -18.10
N GLY A 107 16.33 1.20 -18.85
CA GLY A 107 16.62 1.25 -20.28
C GLY A 107 17.70 0.24 -20.67
N GLY A 108 17.32 -0.71 -21.50
CA GLY A 108 18.05 -1.96 -21.72
C GLY A 108 19.55 -1.75 -21.89
N LEU A 109 20.33 -2.44 -21.06
CA LEU A 109 21.69 -2.79 -21.45
C LEU A 109 21.57 -3.80 -22.60
N PRO A 110 22.21 -3.54 -23.77
CA PRO A 110 22.23 -4.51 -24.84
C PRO A 110 22.94 -5.78 -24.33
N ARG A 111 22.29 -6.93 -24.54
CA ARG A 111 22.93 -8.24 -24.44
C ARG A 111 23.83 -8.49 -25.63
#